data_AF-A0A933AGB2-F1
#
_entry.id   AF-A0A933AGB2-F1
#
_cell.length_a   1.000
_cell.length_b   1.000
_cell.length_c   1.000
_cell.angle_alpha   90.00
_cell.angle_beta   90.00
_cell.angle_gamma   90.00
#
_symmetry.space_group_name_H-M   'P 1'
#
loop_
_entity.id
_entity.type
_entity.pdbx_description
1 polymer ?
#
loop_
_entity_poly.entity_id
_entity_poly.type
_entity_poly.pdbx_seq_one_letter_code
_entity_poly.pdbx_strand_id
1 'polypeptide(L)'
;MALPINIEQLLHGRVVETERLEFKEGWNPQAVLHTMCAFANDVNNWGGGYTVIGIAEKKAVWEFTPKGLTASEIGKIQKELLGLSHKIKPEYFPIVEVTKYKGKDIVIIWVPGGSRRPYKAAVTLGKGAQYAYYIRRNDTTKRATATDERGLMKLANDIPFDDRVNHKATIEDLNAHLIEAFLYAVKSDLLKEVPDMTLENLCRRMNIVEGPSEHLKPKNVGLMLFSNDPQKYFPVAQIDVVQYKDEVGDDFDEKIFTGPVHEQLRAALKYIKDLVIVEYVHKVDGRAEADRFFNYPYGAIEEAVVNAVYHRSYEEREPVVVRIYPDKILVISYPGPVPPLGKANINKPIISTPRYRNRRLGDFLKELELTEGRCTGFPKIRRALKNNGSPAPVFETDNDREYFMTTLKINPRAQEMAKIITPMGGGKVIEIDSENRVVETGEKTRVETRVETRVKTGEKILQIMKENPAVTIPEIAKFTGLTVKGVEWNLKALKKKELLRRVGSTKGGHWEIVPKSTPEQPV
;
A
#
# COMPACT_ATOMS: atom_id res chain seq x y z
N MET A 1 27.06 11.16 4.08
CA MET A 1 25.93 11.40 3.15
C MET A 1 24.92 10.34 3.48
N ALA A 2 23.88 10.74 4.19
CA ALA A 2 22.93 9.84 4.80
C ALA A 2 22.11 9.06 3.76
N LEU A 3 21.73 7.83 4.11
CA LEU A 3 20.78 7.04 3.33
C LEU A 3 19.33 7.51 3.60
N PRO A 4 18.43 7.32 2.62
CA PRO A 4 17.01 7.65 2.78
C PRO A 4 16.29 6.76 3.80
N ILE A 5 16.89 5.63 4.17
CA ILE A 5 16.35 4.67 5.13
C ILE A 5 16.96 4.87 6.52
N ASN A 6 16.21 4.53 7.57
CA ASN A 6 16.74 4.53 8.94
C ASN A 6 17.74 3.38 9.16
N ILE A 7 18.96 3.72 9.60
CA ILE A 7 20.06 2.77 9.77
C ILE A 7 19.76 1.72 10.85
N GLU A 8 19.15 2.09 11.98
CA GLU A 8 18.79 1.14 13.04
C GLU A 8 17.80 0.10 12.51
N GLN A 9 16.75 0.54 11.79
CA GLN A 9 15.78 -0.36 11.19
C GLN A 9 16.40 -1.27 10.12
N LEU A 10 17.31 -0.73 9.30
CA LEU A 10 18.07 -1.48 8.29
C LEU A 10 18.90 -2.59 8.94
N LEU A 11 19.69 -2.25 9.96
CA LEU A 11 20.58 -3.20 10.63
C LEU A 11 19.81 -4.30 11.35
N HIS A 12 18.66 -3.99 11.96
CA HIS A 12 17.77 -5.00 12.55
C HIS A 12 16.98 -5.82 11.53
N GLY A 13 17.19 -5.60 10.22
CA GLY A 13 16.53 -6.31 9.13
C GLY A 13 15.02 -6.12 9.10
N ARG A 14 14.48 -5.07 9.74
CA ARG A 14 13.03 -4.87 9.88
C ARG A 14 12.38 -4.45 8.57
N VAL A 15 13.10 -3.63 7.80
CA VAL A 15 12.63 -2.96 6.59
C VAL A 15 13.06 -3.64 5.29
N VAL A 16 14.08 -4.49 5.33
CA VAL A 16 14.60 -5.22 4.17
C VAL A 16 14.73 -6.71 4.47
N GLU A 17 14.58 -7.56 3.44
CA GLU A 17 14.79 -8.99 3.60
C GLU A 17 16.23 -9.29 4.05
N THR A 18 16.41 -10.30 4.90
CA THR A 18 17.73 -10.69 5.41
C THR A 18 18.70 -11.06 4.30
N GLU A 19 18.20 -11.66 3.23
CA GLU A 19 18.98 -11.98 2.03
C GLU A 19 19.49 -10.73 1.29
N ARG A 20 18.93 -9.55 1.54
CA ARG A 20 19.40 -8.27 0.99
C ARG A 20 20.45 -7.60 1.89
N LEU A 21 20.84 -8.24 3.00
CA LEU A 21 21.87 -7.75 3.90
C LEU A 21 23.10 -8.66 3.84
N GLU A 22 24.28 -8.06 3.76
CA GLU A 22 25.57 -8.73 3.91
C GLU A 22 26.37 -7.99 4.98
N PHE A 23 26.81 -8.70 6.02
CA PHE A 23 27.64 -8.12 7.08
C PHE A 23 29.08 -8.58 6.92
N LYS A 24 30.02 -7.64 7.00
CA LYS A 24 31.46 -7.91 6.98
C LYS A 24 32.12 -7.24 8.18
N GLU A 25 32.85 -8.02 8.96
CA GLU A 25 33.60 -7.48 10.10
C GLU A 25 34.70 -6.51 9.65
N GLY A 26 35.32 -6.75 8.50
CA GLY A 26 36.37 -5.91 7.93
C GLY A 26 36.34 -5.87 6.40
N TRP A 27 37.29 -5.14 5.81
CA TRP A 27 37.33 -4.94 4.37
C TRP A 27 37.89 -6.16 3.62
N ASN A 28 37.05 -6.80 2.81
CA ASN A 28 37.44 -7.85 1.87
C ASN A 28 37.01 -7.45 0.45
N PRO A 29 37.90 -6.79 -0.34
CA PRO A 29 37.51 -6.19 -1.61
C PRO A 29 37.01 -7.21 -2.64
N GLN A 30 37.56 -8.44 -2.67
CA GLN A 30 37.09 -9.47 -3.61
C GLN A 30 35.69 -9.97 -3.23
N ALA A 31 35.45 -10.26 -1.95
CA ALA A 31 34.12 -10.69 -1.50
C ALA A 31 33.06 -9.59 -1.70
N VAL A 32 33.42 -8.34 -1.40
CA VAL A 32 32.54 -7.18 -1.63
C VAL A 32 32.23 -7.00 -3.11
N LEU A 33 33.22 -7.12 -4.00
CA LEU A 33 33.02 -7.07 -5.45
C LEU A 33 32.01 -8.13 -5.92
N HIS A 34 32.14 -9.37 -5.45
CA HIS A 34 31.24 -10.47 -5.83
C HIS A 34 29.83 -10.24 -5.29
N THR A 35 29.70 -9.75 -4.05
CA THR A 35 28.40 -9.42 -3.45
C THR A 35 27.74 -8.22 -4.14
N MET A 36 28.49 -7.19 -4.51
CA MET A 36 27.99 -6.07 -5.33
C MET A 36 27.44 -6.56 -6.66
N CYS A 37 28.17 -7.44 -7.36
CA CYS A 37 27.70 -8.03 -8.61
C CYS A 37 26.41 -8.85 -8.42
N ALA A 38 26.33 -9.64 -7.33
CA ALA A 38 25.15 -10.42 -7.00
C ALA A 38 23.92 -9.55 -6.68
N PHE A 39 24.10 -8.49 -5.89
CA PHE A 39 23.02 -7.54 -5.59
C PHE A 39 22.61 -6.72 -6.82
N ALA A 40 23.54 -6.31 -7.68
CA ALA A 40 23.21 -5.61 -8.92
C ALA A 40 22.43 -6.53 -9.89
N ASN A 41 22.73 -7.82 -9.91
CA ASN A 41 21.98 -8.82 -10.69
C ASN A 41 20.59 -9.12 -10.14
N ASP A 42 20.40 -9.01 -8.82
CA ASP A 42 19.12 -9.10 -8.13
C ASP A 42 18.18 -10.19 -8.69
N VAL A 43 18.63 -11.44 -8.63
CA VAL A 43 17.99 -12.60 -9.27
C VAL A 43 16.54 -12.85 -8.80
N ASN A 44 16.20 -12.39 -7.58
CA ASN A 44 14.86 -12.51 -7.00
C ASN A 44 13.98 -11.28 -7.27
N ASN A 45 14.50 -10.24 -7.94
CA ASN A 45 13.86 -8.95 -8.12
C ASN A 45 13.40 -8.34 -6.78
N TRP A 46 14.30 -8.23 -5.82
CA TRP A 46 14.02 -7.70 -4.48
C TRP A 46 14.49 -6.28 -4.21
N GLY A 47 15.35 -5.72 -5.05
CA GLY A 47 15.79 -4.32 -4.94
C GLY A 47 17.29 -4.17 -4.89
N GLY A 48 18.03 -5.25 -5.12
CA GLY A 48 19.43 -5.36 -4.74
C GLY A 48 19.59 -5.48 -3.22
N GLY A 49 20.62 -4.87 -2.64
CA GLY A 49 20.91 -5.03 -1.22
C GLY A 49 21.95 -4.09 -0.64
N TYR A 50 22.35 -4.35 0.60
CA TYR A 50 23.24 -3.53 1.40
C TYR A 50 24.38 -4.40 1.93
N THR A 51 25.61 -3.95 1.73
CA THR A 51 26.80 -4.53 2.38
C THR A 51 27.24 -3.59 3.49
N VAL A 52 27.25 -4.08 4.73
CA VAL A 52 27.61 -3.32 5.93
C VAL A 52 28.98 -3.79 6.43
N ILE A 53 29.94 -2.88 6.47
CA ILE A 53 31.34 -3.15 6.85
C ILE A 53 31.61 -2.52 8.22
N GLY A 54 32.31 -3.27 9.08
CA GLY A 54 32.62 -2.89 10.46
C GLY A 54 31.69 -3.53 11.50
N ILE A 55 30.86 -4.48 11.08
CA ILE A 55 29.95 -5.25 11.94
C ILE A 55 30.23 -6.75 11.75
N ALA A 56 30.51 -7.45 12.84
CA ALA A 56 30.68 -8.90 12.81
C ALA A 56 29.35 -9.62 12.56
N GLU A 57 29.36 -10.64 11.72
CA GLU A 57 28.20 -11.49 11.46
C GLU A 57 27.97 -12.41 12.67
N LYS A 58 26.88 -12.22 13.43
CA LYS A 58 26.44 -13.17 14.47
C LYS A 58 25.12 -13.81 14.07
N LYS A 59 25.14 -15.14 13.90
CA LYS A 59 24.02 -15.94 13.39
C LYS A 59 22.85 -16.18 14.38
N ALA A 60 22.96 -15.77 15.65
CA ALA A 60 22.03 -16.21 16.71
C ALA A 60 21.35 -15.10 17.53
N VAL A 61 21.84 -13.86 17.51
CA VAL A 61 21.26 -12.75 18.30
C VAL A 61 21.29 -11.49 17.45
N TRP A 62 20.15 -10.81 17.30
CA TRP A 62 19.99 -9.52 16.60
C TRP A 62 20.68 -8.34 17.32
N GLU A 63 21.67 -8.63 18.17
CA GLU A 63 22.55 -7.65 18.80
C GLU A 63 23.85 -7.56 18.00
N PHE A 64 23.82 -6.69 17.00
CA PHE A 64 25.03 -6.30 16.29
C PHE A 64 25.92 -5.49 17.25
N THR A 65 27.11 -6.03 17.52
CA THR A 65 28.18 -5.29 18.19
C THR A 65 29.11 -4.77 17.10
N PRO A 66 29.11 -3.46 16.80
CA PRO A 66 30.01 -2.93 15.79
C PRO A 66 31.45 -3.00 16.31
N LYS A 67 32.34 -3.56 15.49
CA LYS A 67 33.78 -3.44 15.71
C LYS A 67 34.21 -1.99 15.50
N GLY A 68 33.59 -1.35 14.51
CA GLY A 68 33.95 -0.03 14.04
C GLY A 68 35.15 -0.07 13.09
N LEU A 69 35.27 0.98 12.30
CA LEU A 69 36.38 1.21 11.37
C LEU A 69 37.11 2.48 11.78
N THR A 70 38.41 2.50 11.58
CA THR A 70 39.24 3.70 11.73
C THR A 70 39.13 4.60 10.50
N ALA A 71 39.47 5.89 10.64
CA ALA A 71 39.48 6.82 9.51
C ALA A 71 40.40 6.36 8.35
N SER A 72 41.52 5.71 8.67
CA SER A 72 42.43 5.14 7.65
C SER A 72 41.80 3.97 6.90
N GLU A 73 41.04 3.10 7.59
CA GLU A 73 40.32 2.00 6.94
C GLU A 73 39.21 2.52 6.04
N ILE A 74 38.46 3.52 6.49
CA ILE A 74 37.39 4.16 5.69
C ILE A 74 37.96 4.77 4.41
N GLY A 75 39.06 5.54 4.52
CA GLY A 75 39.72 6.13 3.35
C GLY A 75 40.23 5.08 2.35
N LYS A 76 40.75 3.95 2.87
CA LYS A 76 41.16 2.80 2.03
C LYS A 76 39.96 2.18 1.30
N ILE A 77 38.86 1.93 2.00
CA ILE A 77 37.63 1.35 1.44
C ILE A 77 37.10 2.24 0.30
N GLN A 78 36.95 3.55 0.52
CA GLN A 78 36.43 4.48 -0.48
C GLN A 78 37.29 4.51 -1.75
N LYS A 79 38.62 4.55 -1.59
CA LYS A 79 39.57 4.56 -2.72
C LYS A 79 39.52 3.25 -3.52
N GLU A 80 39.51 2.11 -2.83
CA GLU A 80 39.48 0.80 -3.49
C GLU A 80 38.13 0.51 -4.16
N LEU A 81 37.02 0.92 -3.55
CA LEU A 81 35.66 0.66 -4.03
C LEU A 81 35.40 1.29 -5.42
N LEU A 82 35.95 2.46 -5.70
CA LEU A 82 35.91 3.05 -7.04
C LEU A 82 36.58 2.11 -8.06
N GLY A 83 37.76 1.59 -7.73
CA GLY A 83 38.45 0.60 -8.56
C GLY A 83 37.69 -0.72 -8.72
N LEU A 84 36.96 -1.16 -7.69
CA LEU A 84 36.09 -2.34 -7.77
C LEU A 84 34.88 -2.11 -8.70
N SER A 85 34.32 -0.90 -8.70
CA SER A 85 33.17 -0.53 -9.54
C SER A 85 33.46 -0.70 -11.04
N HIS A 86 34.68 -0.33 -11.48
CA HIS A 86 35.16 -0.57 -12.84
C HIS A 86 35.49 -2.04 -13.16
N LYS A 87 35.55 -2.92 -12.14
CA LYS A 87 35.73 -4.37 -12.30
C LYS A 87 34.39 -5.12 -12.38
N ILE A 88 33.27 -4.40 -12.45
CA ILE A 88 31.96 -4.92 -12.81
C ILE A 88 31.68 -4.53 -14.28
N LYS A 89 31.09 -5.45 -15.05
CA LYS A 89 30.73 -5.25 -16.46
C LYS A 89 29.26 -5.61 -16.70
N PRO A 90 28.41 -4.70 -17.20
CA PRO A 90 28.67 -3.27 -17.41
C PRO A 90 29.11 -2.55 -16.12
N GLU A 91 29.74 -1.37 -16.24
CA GLU A 91 30.17 -0.61 -15.06
C GLU A 91 28.98 -0.34 -14.14
N TYR A 92 29.25 -0.46 -12.84
CA TYR A 92 28.24 -0.30 -11.80
C TYR A 92 28.84 0.44 -10.61
N PHE A 93 28.19 1.53 -10.19
CA PHE A 93 28.62 2.36 -9.08
C PHE A 93 27.59 2.30 -7.94
N PRO A 94 27.94 1.79 -6.75
CA PRO A 94 27.03 1.75 -5.61
C PRO A 94 26.93 3.11 -4.91
N ILE A 95 25.92 3.25 -4.04
CA ILE A 95 25.80 4.38 -3.13
C ILE A 95 26.50 4.01 -1.83
N VAL A 96 27.34 4.92 -1.31
CA VAL A 96 28.17 4.67 -0.13
C VAL A 96 27.85 5.69 0.96
N GLU A 97 27.58 5.18 2.15
CA GLU A 97 27.43 5.98 3.36
C GLU A 97 28.47 5.57 4.41
N VAL A 98 29.08 6.56 5.05
CA VAL A 98 29.85 6.39 6.28
C VAL A 98 29.02 6.98 7.41
N THR A 99 28.74 6.19 8.43
CA THR A 99 27.85 6.58 9.53
C THR A 99 28.28 5.94 10.85
N LYS A 100 27.72 6.42 11.97
CA LYS A 100 28.00 5.90 13.30
C LYS A 100 26.87 5.00 13.77
N TYR A 101 27.21 3.79 14.18
CA TYR A 101 26.30 2.87 14.87
C TYR A 101 26.86 2.56 16.25
N LYS A 102 26.07 2.81 17.32
CA LYS A 102 26.50 2.69 18.72
C LYS A 102 27.87 3.35 19.00
N GLY A 103 28.09 4.54 18.44
CA GLY A 103 29.31 5.33 18.60
C GLY A 103 30.54 4.84 17.82
N LYS A 104 30.40 3.81 16.97
CA LYS A 104 31.47 3.27 16.12
C LYS A 104 31.18 3.57 14.65
N ASP A 105 32.20 3.97 13.90
CA ASP A 105 32.07 4.25 12.47
C ASP A 105 31.93 2.94 11.67
N ILE A 106 30.97 2.91 10.76
CA ILE A 106 30.70 1.80 9.84
C ILE A 106 30.56 2.33 8.41
N VAL A 107 30.75 1.46 7.42
CA VAL A 107 30.52 1.79 6.00
C VAL A 107 29.37 0.94 5.46
N ILE A 108 28.37 1.60 4.89
CA ILE A 108 27.24 0.95 4.21
C ILE A 108 27.39 1.17 2.71
N ILE A 109 27.45 0.07 1.96
CA ILE A 109 27.45 0.06 0.50
C ILE A 109 26.06 -0.40 0.06
N TRP A 110 25.24 0.54 -0.37
CA TRP A 110 23.93 0.26 -0.96
C TRP A 110 24.07 -0.02 -2.46
N VAL A 111 23.58 -1.18 -2.87
CA VAL A 111 23.66 -1.71 -4.23
C VAL A 111 22.24 -1.93 -4.75
N PRO A 112 21.57 -0.90 -5.30
CA PRO A 112 20.29 -1.08 -6.00
C PRO A 112 20.37 -2.11 -7.13
N GLY A 113 19.30 -2.86 -7.37
CA GLY A 113 19.25 -3.76 -8.53
C GLY A 113 19.45 -2.97 -9.83
N GLY A 114 20.46 -3.32 -10.62
CA GLY A 114 20.89 -2.47 -11.74
C GLY A 114 19.93 -2.52 -12.94
N SER A 115 19.97 -1.50 -13.78
CA SER A 115 19.15 -1.37 -15.00
C SER A 115 19.79 -2.02 -16.23
N ARG A 116 21.09 -2.36 -16.19
CA ARG A 116 21.85 -2.95 -17.31
C ARG A 116 22.23 -4.41 -17.04
N ARG A 117 21.33 -5.16 -16.40
CA ARG A 117 21.54 -6.58 -16.11
C ARG A 117 21.70 -7.36 -17.42
N PRO A 118 22.45 -8.48 -17.42
CA PRO A 118 23.19 -9.03 -16.29
C PRO A 118 24.59 -8.43 -16.15
N TYR A 119 25.05 -8.33 -14.91
CA TYR A 119 26.39 -7.87 -14.51
C TYR A 119 27.33 -9.05 -14.26
N LYS A 120 28.58 -8.91 -14.71
CA LYS A 120 29.70 -9.79 -14.37
C LYS A 120 30.70 -9.06 -13.50
N ALA A 121 31.39 -9.78 -12.64
CA ALA A 121 32.54 -9.25 -11.90
C ALA A 121 33.80 -10.07 -12.20
N ALA A 122 34.95 -9.43 -12.04
CA ALA A 122 36.24 -10.11 -12.07
C ALA A 122 36.31 -11.20 -10.98
N VAL A 123 36.70 -12.42 -11.35
CA VAL A 123 36.82 -13.55 -10.42
C VAL A 123 37.92 -13.30 -9.39
N THR A 124 39.01 -12.68 -9.81
CA THR A 124 40.14 -12.27 -8.96
C THR A 124 40.48 -10.79 -9.20
N LEU A 125 41.21 -10.17 -8.26
CA LEU A 125 41.60 -8.76 -8.38
C LEU A 125 42.86 -8.52 -9.23
N GLY A 126 43.53 -9.58 -9.72
CA GLY A 126 44.75 -9.50 -10.51
C GLY A 126 44.55 -9.00 -11.95
N LYS A 127 45.66 -8.79 -12.68
CA LYS A 127 45.64 -8.45 -14.11
C LYS A 127 45.17 -9.67 -14.93
N GLY A 128 44.37 -9.43 -15.98
CA GLY A 128 43.87 -10.49 -16.87
C GLY A 128 42.77 -11.37 -16.25
N ALA A 129 42.13 -10.92 -15.17
CA ALA A 129 41.09 -11.69 -14.49
C ALA A 129 39.92 -12.03 -15.42
N GLN A 130 39.51 -13.30 -15.39
CA GLN A 130 38.26 -13.74 -16.02
C GLN A 130 37.06 -13.10 -15.31
N TYR A 131 35.94 -13.00 -16.02
CA TYR A 131 34.69 -12.42 -15.51
C TYR A 131 33.63 -13.50 -15.39
N ALA A 132 32.86 -13.46 -14.30
CA ALA A 132 31.75 -14.37 -14.06
C ALA A 132 30.53 -13.65 -13.52
N TYR A 133 29.35 -14.23 -13.73
CA TYR A 133 28.13 -13.79 -13.08
C TYR A 133 28.11 -14.29 -11.63
N TYR A 134 27.61 -13.45 -10.74
CA TYR A 134 27.38 -13.78 -9.34
C TYR A 134 25.91 -13.60 -9.02
N ILE A 135 25.38 -14.50 -8.19
CA ILE A 135 24.03 -14.43 -7.66
C ILE A 135 24.07 -14.64 -6.15
N ARG A 136 23.06 -14.11 -5.47
CA ARG A 136 22.84 -14.36 -4.05
C ARG A 136 21.64 -15.27 -3.89
N ARG A 137 21.77 -16.26 -3.02
CA ARG A 137 20.65 -17.09 -2.56
C ARG A 137 20.79 -17.25 -1.06
N ASN A 138 19.74 -16.93 -0.31
CA ASN A 138 19.80 -16.88 1.14
C ASN A 138 20.88 -15.88 1.60
N ASP A 139 21.80 -16.35 2.44
CA ASP A 139 22.93 -15.59 3.00
C ASP A 139 24.21 -15.67 2.16
N THR A 140 24.20 -16.40 1.03
CA THR A 140 25.42 -16.76 0.32
C THR A 140 25.50 -16.17 -1.09
N THR A 141 26.59 -15.46 -1.36
CA THR A 141 26.99 -15.04 -2.71
C THR A 141 27.77 -16.16 -3.39
N LYS A 142 27.32 -16.61 -4.57
CA LYS A 142 27.98 -17.66 -5.35
C LYS A 142 28.11 -17.30 -6.82
N ARG A 143 29.09 -17.92 -7.49
CA ARG A 143 29.18 -17.89 -8.95
C ARG A 143 27.94 -18.55 -9.56
N ALA A 144 27.37 -17.92 -10.57
CA ALA A 144 26.19 -18.43 -11.27
C ALA A 144 26.53 -19.74 -12.01
N THR A 145 25.60 -20.69 -11.99
CA THR A 145 25.64 -21.89 -12.84
C THR A 145 25.06 -21.59 -14.22
N ALA A 146 25.22 -22.49 -15.19
CA ALA A 146 24.62 -22.34 -16.53
C ALA A 146 23.08 -22.17 -16.49
N THR A 147 22.40 -22.75 -15.49
CA THR A 147 20.96 -22.55 -15.29
C THR A 147 20.65 -21.17 -14.72
N ASP A 148 21.46 -20.69 -13.77
CA ASP A 148 21.32 -19.33 -13.22
C ASP A 148 21.57 -18.27 -14.31
N GLU A 149 22.59 -18.47 -15.15
CA GLU A 149 22.91 -17.56 -16.26
C GLU A 149 21.75 -17.44 -17.24
N ARG A 150 21.12 -18.56 -17.64
CA ARG A 150 19.90 -18.52 -18.47
C ARG A 150 18.76 -17.74 -17.78
N GLY A 151 18.63 -17.86 -16.46
CA GLY A 151 17.67 -17.07 -15.68
C GLY A 151 17.98 -15.58 -15.69
N LEU A 152 19.25 -15.20 -15.47
CA LEU A 152 19.71 -13.82 -15.52
C LEU A 152 19.51 -13.19 -16.91
N MET A 153 19.75 -13.95 -17.98
CA MET A 153 19.51 -13.47 -19.35
C MET A 153 18.03 -13.19 -19.61
N LYS A 154 17.11 -13.96 -19.01
CA LYS A 154 15.67 -13.65 -19.09
C LYS A 154 15.29 -12.38 -18.33
N LEU A 155 16.02 -12.08 -17.24
CA LEU A 155 15.81 -10.87 -16.43
C LEU A 155 16.47 -9.61 -17.04
N ALA A 156 17.37 -9.76 -18.00
CA ALA A 156 18.19 -8.68 -18.57
C ALA A 156 17.37 -7.49 -19.11
N ASN A 157 16.14 -7.74 -19.56
CA ASN A 157 15.23 -6.73 -20.10
C ASN A 157 13.98 -6.50 -19.23
N ASP A 158 13.93 -7.07 -18.03
CA ASP A 158 12.76 -7.04 -17.16
C ASP A 158 13.02 -6.14 -15.94
N ILE A 159 13.21 -4.84 -16.19
CA ILE A 159 13.19 -3.84 -15.12
C ILE A 159 11.73 -3.76 -14.62
N PRO A 160 11.45 -4.00 -13.32
CA PRO A 160 10.12 -3.84 -12.77
C PRO A 160 9.56 -2.45 -13.05
N PHE A 161 8.26 -2.36 -13.34
CA PHE A 161 7.62 -1.12 -13.79
C PHE A 161 7.93 0.08 -12.89
N ASP A 162 7.87 -0.11 -11.57
CA ASP A 162 8.08 0.94 -10.58
C ASP A 162 9.53 1.49 -10.55
N ASP A 163 10.52 0.71 -10.98
CA ASP A 163 11.93 1.13 -11.06
C ASP A 163 12.31 1.70 -12.44
N ARG A 164 11.40 1.69 -13.42
CA ARG A 164 11.64 2.27 -14.76
C ARG A 164 11.58 3.79 -14.72
N VAL A 165 12.37 4.43 -15.60
CA VAL A 165 12.30 5.86 -15.89
C VAL A 165 10.99 6.20 -16.61
N ASN A 166 10.34 7.27 -16.19
CA ASN A 166 9.19 7.84 -16.88
C ASN A 166 9.63 8.98 -17.82
N HIS A 167 9.61 8.72 -19.13
CA HIS A 167 10.03 9.73 -20.11
C HIS A 167 9.04 10.89 -20.28
N LYS A 168 7.78 10.73 -19.86
CA LYS A 168 6.74 11.76 -19.98
C LYS A 168 6.80 12.80 -18.86
N ALA A 169 7.46 12.48 -17.75
CA ALA A 169 7.55 13.34 -16.59
C ALA A 169 8.90 14.08 -16.52
N THR A 170 8.96 15.11 -15.68
CA THR A 170 10.19 15.81 -15.31
C THR A 170 10.37 15.81 -13.79
N ILE A 171 11.50 16.31 -13.30
CA ILE A 171 11.77 16.31 -11.86
C ILE A 171 10.81 17.25 -11.10
N GLU A 172 10.31 18.28 -11.77
CA GLU A 172 9.35 19.25 -11.23
C GLU A 172 7.98 18.63 -10.92
N ASP A 173 7.69 17.44 -11.47
CA ASP A 173 6.49 16.67 -11.15
C ASP A 173 6.59 15.94 -9.79
N LEU A 174 7.79 15.92 -9.18
CA LEU A 174 8.02 15.43 -7.82
C LEU A 174 7.92 16.58 -6.81
N ASN A 175 7.13 16.37 -5.77
CA ASN A 175 6.90 17.32 -4.69
C ASN A 175 7.90 17.09 -3.55
N ALA A 176 8.81 18.06 -3.35
CA ALA A 176 9.81 18.04 -2.28
C ALA A 176 9.19 17.86 -0.88
N HIS A 177 8.03 18.47 -0.61
CA HIS A 177 7.37 18.35 0.69
C HIS A 177 6.90 16.93 0.99
N LEU A 178 6.47 16.17 -0.04
CA LEU A 178 6.12 14.75 0.14
C LEU A 178 7.36 13.91 0.43
N ILE A 179 8.50 14.22 -0.20
CA ILE A 179 9.78 13.57 0.07
C ILE A 179 10.22 13.87 1.51
N GLU A 180 10.15 15.13 1.95
CA GLU A 180 10.49 15.55 3.31
C GLU A 180 9.57 14.90 4.36
N ALA A 181 8.25 14.89 4.11
CA ALA A 181 7.28 14.24 4.98
C ALA A 181 7.55 12.74 5.12
N PHE A 182 7.95 12.08 4.04
CA PHE A 182 8.40 10.69 4.07
C PHE A 182 9.66 10.53 4.91
N LEU A 183 10.71 11.32 4.67
CA LEU A 183 11.98 11.25 5.41
C LEU A 183 11.78 11.48 6.91
N TYR A 184 10.87 12.39 7.27
CA TYR A 184 10.45 12.61 8.65
C TYR A 184 9.74 11.39 9.23
N ALA A 185 8.76 10.81 8.52
CA ALA A 185 7.99 9.66 8.98
C ALA A 185 8.87 8.44 9.25
N VAL A 186 9.86 8.19 8.39
CA VAL A 186 10.79 7.06 8.53
C VAL A 186 11.98 7.37 9.44
N LYS A 187 12.08 8.60 9.97
CA LYS A 187 13.19 9.07 10.82
C LYS A 187 14.55 8.87 10.15
N SER A 188 14.64 9.26 8.88
CA SER A 188 15.89 9.20 8.13
C SER A 188 16.82 10.35 8.52
N ASP A 189 18.12 10.04 8.64
CA ASP A 189 19.15 11.07 8.85
C ASP A 189 19.33 11.97 7.63
N LEU A 190 18.91 11.54 6.43
CA LEU A 190 18.94 12.35 5.21
C LEU A 190 18.10 13.63 5.36
N LEU A 191 17.05 13.62 6.19
CA LEU A 191 16.24 14.80 6.47
C LEU A 191 17.08 15.99 6.95
N LYS A 192 18.15 15.73 7.73
CA LYS A 192 19.03 16.78 8.28
C LYS A 192 19.87 17.47 7.20
N GLU A 193 20.12 16.77 6.09
CA GLU A 193 20.91 17.27 4.96
C GLU A 193 20.02 18.00 3.92
N VAL A 194 18.69 17.89 3.99
CA VAL A 194 17.75 18.46 3.01
C VAL A 194 17.88 19.98 2.84
N PRO A 195 17.99 20.81 3.90
CA PRO A 195 18.05 22.27 3.74
C PRO A 195 19.21 22.76 2.88
N ASP A 196 20.31 22.00 2.84
CA ASP A 196 21.53 22.33 2.10
C ASP A 196 21.62 21.62 0.74
N MET A 197 20.53 20.97 0.29
CA MET A 197 20.52 20.10 -0.89
C MET A 197 19.53 20.58 -1.96
N THR A 198 19.95 20.49 -3.23
CA THR A 198 19.05 20.70 -4.37
C THR A 198 18.06 19.55 -4.50
N LEU A 199 16.88 19.81 -5.10
CA LEU A 199 15.89 18.77 -5.39
C LEU A 199 16.48 17.62 -6.22
N GLU A 200 17.31 17.93 -7.23
CA GLU A 200 18.03 16.93 -8.02
C GLU A 200 18.84 15.99 -7.13
N ASN A 201 19.68 16.54 -6.26
CA ASN A 201 20.52 15.73 -5.39
C ASN A 201 19.68 14.92 -4.41
N LEU A 202 18.61 15.49 -3.85
CA LEU A 202 17.68 14.78 -2.97
C LEU A 202 17.02 13.60 -3.69
N CYS A 203 16.49 13.80 -4.89
CA CYS A 203 15.89 12.74 -5.68
C CYS A 203 16.91 11.64 -6.06
N ARG A 204 18.15 12.01 -6.37
CA ARG A 204 19.24 11.04 -6.62
C ARG A 204 19.54 10.21 -5.38
N ARG A 205 19.55 10.83 -4.19
CA ARG A 205 19.75 10.12 -2.89
C ARG A 205 18.64 9.14 -2.58
N MET A 206 17.40 9.55 -2.84
CA MET A 206 16.21 8.71 -2.72
C MET A 206 16.18 7.58 -3.76
N ASN A 207 17.04 7.63 -4.80
CA ASN A 207 17.03 6.74 -5.96
C ASN A 207 15.64 6.66 -6.59
N ILE A 208 15.06 7.84 -6.84
CA ILE A 208 13.75 8.04 -7.49
C ILE A 208 13.86 8.81 -8.81
N VAL A 209 15.08 9.07 -9.27
CA VAL A 209 15.41 9.63 -10.59
C VAL A 209 16.58 8.87 -11.19
N GLU A 210 16.72 8.87 -12.51
CA GLU A 210 17.86 8.30 -13.22
C GLU A 210 18.13 9.14 -14.48
N GLY A 211 19.39 9.12 -14.93
CA GLY A 211 19.86 9.90 -16.07
C GLY A 211 20.95 10.92 -15.70
N PRO A 212 21.65 11.45 -16.71
CA PRO A 212 22.62 12.51 -16.52
C PRO A 212 21.90 13.83 -16.18
N SER A 213 22.61 14.84 -15.67
CA SER A 213 21.97 16.08 -15.18
C SER A 213 21.23 16.85 -16.28
N GLU A 214 21.70 16.80 -17.53
CA GLU A 214 21.03 17.40 -18.69
C GLU A 214 19.74 16.68 -19.12
N HIS A 215 19.55 15.43 -18.69
CA HIS A 215 18.38 14.64 -19.04
C HIS A 215 17.94 13.73 -17.88
N LEU A 216 17.84 14.35 -16.70
CA LEU A 216 17.40 13.67 -15.49
C LEU A 216 15.88 13.45 -15.53
N LYS A 217 15.46 12.22 -15.25
CA LYS A 217 14.05 11.83 -15.33
C LYS A 217 13.61 11.06 -14.08
N PRO A 218 12.37 11.25 -13.61
CA PRO A 218 11.85 10.52 -12.47
C PRO A 218 11.62 9.06 -12.82
N LYS A 219 11.82 8.20 -11.83
CA LYS A 219 11.37 6.81 -11.85
C LYS A 219 9.90 6.74 -11.48
N ASN A 220 9.21 5.71 -11.97
CA ASN A 220 7.78 5.55 -11.73
C ASN A 220 7.41 5.52 -10.24
N VAL A 221 8.19 4.84 -9.39
CA VAL A 221 8.00 4.83 -7.93
C VAL A 221 8.08 6.22 -7.31
N GLY A 222 8.94 7.09 -7.85
CA GLY A 222 9.04 8.48 -7.43
C GLY A 222 7.73 9.22 -7.67
N LEU A 223 7.17 9.09 -8.87
CA LEU A 223 5.89 9.68 -9.22
C LEU A 223 4.72 9.08 -8.40
N MET A 224 4.72 7.77 -8.18
CA MET A 224 3.68 7.08 -7.40
C MET A 224 3.59 7.59 -5.96
N LEU A 225 4.73 7.89 -5.33
CA LEU A 225 4.79 8.26 -3.90
C LEU A 225 4.94 9.75 -3.66
N PHE A 226 5.55 10.49 -4.59
CA PHE A 226 5.97 11.86 -4.36
C PHE A 226 5.42 12.82 -5.43
N SER A 227 4.39 12.43 -6.20
CA SER A 227 3.62 13.36 -7.03
C SER A 227 2.24 13.59 -6.41
N ASN A 228 1.73 14.82 -6.48
CA ASN A 228 0.38 15.14 -5.97
C ASN A 228 -0.72 14.43 -6.75
N ASP A 229 -0.50 14.16 -8.03
CA ASP A 229 -1.46 13.52 -8.94
C ASP A 229 -0.74 12.44 -9.79
N PRO A 230 -0.44 11.27 -9.19
CA PRO A 230 0.17 10.16 -9.92
C PRO A 230 -0.76 9.63 -11.03
N GLN A 231 -2.07 9.89 -10.96
CA GLN A 231 -3.03 9.44 -11.96
C GLN A 231 -2.79 10.07 -13.34
N LYS A 232 -2.14 11.24 -13.41
CA LYS A 232 -1.63 11.87 -14.65
C LYS A 232 -0.70 10.95 -15.44
N TYR A 233 0.10 10.13 -14.75
CA TYR A 233 1.09 9.23 -15.36
C TYR A 233 0.63 7.78 -15.42
N PHE A 234 -0.17 7.38 -14.42
CA PHE A 234 -0.67 6.03 -14.23
C PHE A 234 -2.20 6.08 -14.14
N PRO A 235 -2.92 6.07 -15.28
CA PRO A 235 -4.36 6.17 -15.27
C PRO A 235 -4.97 5.12 -14.34
N VAL A 236 -5.92 5.54 -13.49
CA VAL A 236 -6.60 4.66 -12.53
C VAL A 236 -5.66 4.10 -11.45
N ALA A 237 -4.54 4.78 -11.16
CA ALA A 237 -3.70 4.52 -9.97
C ALA A 237 -4.40 4.97 -8.67
N GLN A 238 -5.55 4.35 -8.38
CA GLN A 238 -6.43 4.66 -7.25
C GLN A 238 -6.87 3.40 -6.51
N ILE A 239 -7.50 3.59 -5.35
CA ILE A 239 -8.21 2.55 -4.59
C ILE A 239 -9.69 2.94 -4.52
N ASP A 240 -10.56 2.04 -4.94
CA ASP A 240 -12.00 2.23 -4.95
C ASP A 240 -12.62 1.37 -3.86
N VAL A 241 -13.36 2.00 -2.95
CA VAL A 241 -14.12 1.30 -1.89
C VAL A 241 -15.60 1.41 -2.23
N VAL A 242 -16.21 0.28 -2.57
CA VAL A 242 -17.63 0.18 -2.96
C VAL A 242 -18.37 -0.58 -1.86
N GLN A 243 -19.32 0.08 -1.21
CA GLN A 243 -20.13 -0.50 -0.14
C GLN A 243 -21.56 -0.75 -0.63
N TYR A 244 -21.91 -2.01 -0.77
CA TYR A 244 -23.24 -2.45 -1.17
C TYR A 244 -24.19 -2.50 0.02
N LYS A 245 -25.42 -2.02 -0.18
CA LYS A 245 -26.50 -2.05 0.82
C LYS A 245 -27.38 -3.29 0.71
N ASP A 246 -27.33 -3.98 -0.43
CA ASP A 246 -28.04 -5.22 -0.72
C ASP A 246 -27.11 -6.29 -1.30
N GLU A 247 -27.61 -7.52 -1.42
CA GLU A 247 -26.86 -8.64 -2.00
C GLU A 247 -26.86 -8.64 -3.53
N VAL A 248 -27.83 -7.93 -4.15
CA VAL A 248 -28.03 -7.90 -5.60
C VAL A 248 -27.05 -6.92 -6.28
N GLY A 249 -26.65 -5.86 -5.57
CA GLY A 249 -25.65 -4.90 -6.00
C GLY A 249 -26.21 -3.60 -6.59
N ASP A 250 -27.50 -3.33 -6.45
CA ASP A 250 -28.20 -2.21 -7.09
C ASP A 250 -28.10 -0.90 -6.30
N ASP A 251 -27.97 -0.97 -4.97
CA ASP A 251 -27.71 0.18 -4.10
C ASP A 251 -26.31 0.09 -3.47
N PHE A 252 -25.44 1.03 -3.82
CA PHE A 252 -24.09 1.12 -3.27
C PHE A 252 -23.65 2.57 -3.08
N ASP A 253 -22.74 2.75 -2.12
CA ASP A 253 -21.96 3.97 -1.96
C ASP A 253 -20.52 3.70 -2.41
N GLU A 254 -19.97 4.57 -3.26
CA GLU A 254 -18.60 4.47 -3.75
C GLU A 254 -17.73 5.61 -3.23
N LYS A 255 -16.53 5.26 -2.75
CA LYS A 255 -15.49 6.20 -2.38
C LYS A 255 -14.18 5.88 -3.08
N ILE A 256 -13.74 6.81 -3.92
CA ILE A 256 -12.47 6.73 -4.65
C ILE A 256 -11.39 7.49 -3.89
N PHE A 257 -10.22 6.88 -3.74
CA PHE A 257 -9.03 7.45 -3.12
C PHE A 257 -7.92 7.63 -4.16
N THR A 258 -7.54 8.89 -4.42
CA THR A 258 -6.50 9.30 -5.39
C THR A 258 -5.33 10.01 -4.68
N GLY A 259 -4.36 10.51 -5.44
CA GLY A 259 -3.12 11.09 -4.92
C GLY A 259 -2.01 10.05 -4.67
N PRO A 260 -0.95 10.41 -3.95
CA PRO A 260 0.19 9.53 -3.65
C PRO A 260 -0.24 8.16 -3.13
N VAL A 261 0.38 7.09 -3.64
CA VAL A 261 -0.04 5.69 -3.38
C VAL A 261 -0.11 5.35 -1.88
N HIS A 262 0.84 5.83 -1.09
CA HIS A 262 0.89 5.58 0.35
C HIS A 262 -0.20 6.38 1.12
N GLU A 263 -0.58 7.56 0.64
CA GLU A 263 -1.63 8.37 1.24
C GLU A 263 -3.02 7.82 0.93
N GLN A 264 -3.29 7.46 -0.34
CA GLN A 264 -4.56 6.82 -0.71
C GLN A 264 -4.76 5.49 0.04
N LEU A 265 -3.69 4.71 0.24
CA LEU A 265 -3.73 3.47 1.02
C LEU A 265 -4.09 3.73 2.49
N ARG A 266 -3.42 4.70 3.14
CA ARG A 266 -3.74 5.10 4.51
C ARG A 266 -5.17 5.60 4.63
N ALA A 267 -5.62 6.43 3.68
CA ALA A 267 -6.97 6.99 3.67
C ALA A 267 -8.04 5.90 3.49
N ALA A 268 -7.84 4.95 2.56
CA ALA A 268 -8.75 3.84 2.34
C ALA A 268 -8.82 2.90 3.55
N LEU A 269 -7.68 2.53 4.14
CA LEU A 269 -7.64 1.70 5.34
C LEU A 269 -8.30 2.38 6.54
N LYS A 270 -8.06 3.68 6.72
CA LYS A 270 -8.74 4.48 7.76
C LYS A 270 -10.24 4.51 7.52
N TYR A 271 -10.69 4.75 6.30
CA TYR A 271 -12.11 4.73 5.93
C TYR A 271 -12.77 3.38 6.27
N ILE A 272 -12.15 2.27 5.91
CA ILE A 272 -12.66 0.92 6.22
C ILE A 272 -12.68 0.69 7.74
N LYS A 273 -11.60 1.05 8.44
CA LYS A 273 -11.52 0.90 9.90
C LYS A 273 -12.62 1.67 10.62
N ASP A 274 -12.88 2.89 10.18
CA ASP A 274 -13.81 3.81 10.82
C ASP A 274 -15.26 3.59 10.41
N LEU A 275 -15.55 2.99 9.25
CA LEU A 275 -16.93 2.87 8.72
C LEU A 275 -17.41 1.43 8.51
N VAL A 276 -16.51 0.44 8.47
CA VAL A 276 -16.87 -0.96 8.19
C VAL A 276 -16.60 -1.86 9.39
N ILE A 277 -15.51 -1.64 10.12
CA ILE A 277 -15.13 -2.51 11.23
C ILE A 277 -15.92 -2.17 12.49
N VAL A 278 -16.49 -3.18 13.13
CA VAL A 278 -17.26 -3.08 14.37
C VAL A 278 -16.67 -4.05 15.40
N GLU A 279 -16.43 -3.57 16.62
CA GLU A 279 -16.03 -4.39 17.78
C GLU A 279 -17.29 -4.86 18.53
N TYR A 280 -17.34 -6.14 18.85
CA TYR A 280 -18.38 -6.76 19.66
C TYR A 280 -17.76 -7.22 20.98
N VAL A 281 -18.41 -6.86 22.09
CA VAL A 281 -17.99 -7.21 23.44
C VAL A 281 -19.11 -8.01 24.09
N HIS A 282 -18.90 -9.30 24.28
CA HIS A 282 -19.87 -10.21 24.87
C HIS A 282 -19.49 -10.52 26.32
N LYS A 283 -20.34 -10.10 27.26
CA LYS A 283 -20.16 -10.39 28.70
C LYS A 283 -20.62 -11.82 28.97
N VAL A 284 -19.78 -12.60 29.63
CA VAL A 284 -20.09 -13.99 30.00
C VAL A 284 -20.33 -14.06 31.50
N ASP A 285 -21.49 -14.58 31.92
CA ASP A 285 -21.84 -14.69 33.33
C ASP A 285 -20.81 -15.53 34.10
N GLY A 286 -20.42 -15.02 35.28
CA GLY A 286 -19.42 -15.68 36.13
C GLY A 286 -17.96 -15.49 35.69
N ARG A 287 -17.68 -14.77 34.60
CA ARG A 287 -16.32 -14.40 34.17
C ARG A 287 -16.14 -12.88 34.19
N ALA A 288 -15.07 -12.40 34.83
CA ALA A 288 -14.76 -10.97 34.86
C ALA A 288 -14.31 -10.42 33.49
N GLU A 289 -13.71 -11.26 32.65
CA GLU A 289 -13.27 -10.91 31.30
C GLU A 289 -14.39 -11.12 30.27
N ALA A 290 -14.67 -10.08 29.46
CA ALA A 290 -15.58 -10.16 28.33
C ALA A 290 -14.88 -10.71 27.08
N ASP A 291 -15.61 -11.48 26.27
CA ASP A 291 -15.12 -11.96 24.99
C ASP A 291 -15.25 -10.86 23.93
N ARG A 292 -14.13 -10.47 23.32
CA ARG A 292 -14.07 -9.41 22.31
C ARG A 292 -13.75 -9.97 20.94
N PHE A 293 -14.48 -9.55 19.92
CA PHE A 293 -14.23 -9.93 18.54
C PHE A 293 -14.73 -8.87 17.56
N PHE A 294 -14.31 -8.96 16.31
CA PHE A 294 -14.69 -8.02 15.25
C PHE A 294 -15.54 -8.72 14.18
N ASN A 295 -16.37 -7.96 13.47
CA ASN A 295 -16.98 -8.46 12.23
C ASN A 295 -15.91 -8.88 11.21
N TYR A 296 -14.84 -8.09 11.10
CA TYR A 296 -13.63 -8.39 10.33
C TYR A 296 -12.39 -7.92 11.10
N PRO A 297 -11.36 -8.76 11.27
CA PRO A 297 -10.13 -8.32 11.93
C PRO A 297 -9.36 -7.34 11.04
N TYR A 298 -9.08 -6.13 11.54
CA TYR A 298 -8.41 -5.06 10.79
C TYR A 298 -7.10 -5.52 10.13
N GLY A 299 -6.27 -6.29 10.85
CA GLY A 299 -5.00 -6.79 10.31
C GLY A 299 -5.13 -7.72 9.10
N ALA A 300 -6.28 -8.40 8.92
CA ALA A 300 -6.54 -9.19 7.71
C ALA A 300 -6.90 -8.29 6.51
N ILE A 301 -7.69 -7.24 6.76
CA ILE A 301 -8.06 -6.29 5.70
C ILE A 301 -6.86 -5.46 5.27
N GLU A 302 -6.10 -4.95 6.25
CA GLU A 302 -4.86 -4.20 6.02
C GLU A 302 -3.92 -4.99 5.11
N GLU A 303 -3.60 -6.23 5.49
CA GLU A 303 -2.70 -7.06 4.71
C GLU A 303 -3.27 -7.41 3.32
N ALA A 304 -4.59 -7.59 3.17
CA ALA A 304 -5.21 -7.83 1.86
C ALA A 304 -5.12 -6.61 0.93
N VAL A 305 -5.47 -5.42 1.42
CA VAL A 305 -5.46 -4.17 0.63
C VAL A 305 -4.04 -3.74 0.30
N VAL A 306 -3.10 -3.86 1.24
CA VAL A 306 -1.70 -3.54 0.98
C VAL A 306 -1.11 -4.50 -0.06
N ASN A 307 -1.40 -5.80 0.01
CA ASN A 307 -0.96 -6.74 -1.02
C ASN A 307 -1.56 -6.44 -2.39
N ALA A 308 -2.82 -6.01 -2.47
CA ALA A 308 -3.44 -5.56 -3.72
C ALA A 308 -2.70 -4.36 -4.33
N VAL A 309 -2.38 -3.33 -3.53
CA VAL A 309 -1.60 -2.15 -3.96
C VAL A 309 -0.17 -2.53 -4.37
N TYR A 310 0.42 -3.51 -3.69
CA TYR A 310 1.80 -3.93 -3.90
C TYR A 310 1.95 -4.80 -5.16
N HIS A 311 0.95 -5.61 -5.50
CA HIS A 311 1.01 -6.58 -6.59
C HIS A 311 0.26 -6.17 -7.86
N ARG A 312 -0.57 -5.11 -7.84
CA ARG A 312 -1.25 -4.60 -9.04
C ARG A 312 -0.28 -4.17 -10.13
N SER A 313 -0.69 -4.29 -11.38
CA SER A 313 -0.04 -3.59 -12.49
C SER A 313 -0.49 -2.14 -12.49
N TYR A 314 0.47 -1.22 -12.54
CA TYR A 314 0.21 0.21 -12.80
C TYR A 314 0.33 0.55 -14.30
N GLU A 315 0.58 -0.47 -15.14
CA GLU A 315 0.51 -0.38 -16.60
C GLU A 315 -0.92 -0.62 -17.11
N GLU A 316 -1.71 -1.37 -16.33
CA GLU A 316 -3.12 -1.64 -16.60
C GLU A 316 -4.01 -0.55 -16.01
N ARG A 317 -5.10 -0.23 -16.69
CA ARG A 317 -6.04 0.83 -16.30
C ARG A 317 -7.13 0.32 -15.35
N GLU A 318 -6.72 -0.51 -14.41
CA GLU A 318 -7.62 -1.13 -13.44
C GLU A 318 -7.25 -0.70 -12.01
N PRO A 319 -8.22 -0.25 -11.19
CA PRO A 319 -7.97 0.15 -9.81
C PRO A 319 -7.78 -1.07 -8.90
N VAL A 320 -7.33 -0.82 -7.67
CA VAL A 320 -7.62 -1.76 -6.58
C VAL A 320 -9.07 -1.53 -6.16
N VAL A 321 -9.88 -2.59 -6.13
CA VAL A 321 -11.29 -2.48 -5.75
C VAL A 321 -11.54 -3.24 -4.46
N VAL A 322 -12.08 -2.57 -3.45
CA VAL A 322 -12.56 -3.15 -2.20
C VAL A 322 -14.08 -3.13 -2.22
N ARG A 323 -14.71 -4.27 -2.45
CA ARG A 323 -16.17 -4.43 -2.42
C ARG A 323 -16.62 -4.94 -1.07
N ILE A 324 -17.45 -4.17 -0.38
CA ILE A 324 -17.99 -4.50 0.93
C ILE A 324 -19.46 -4.86 0.74
N TYR A 325 -19.78 -6.13 0.93
CA TYR A 325 -21.14 -6.65 0.98
C TYR A 325 -21.56 -6.84 2.45
N PRO A 326 -22.87 -7.03 2.71
CA PRO A 326 -23.36 -7.32 4.07
C PRO A 326 -22.66 -8.52 4.74
N ASP A 327 -22.26 -9.54 3.99
CA ASP A 327 -21.72 -10.82 4.50
C ASP A 327 -20.23 -11.05 4.21
N LYS A 328 -19.60 -10.23 3.36
CA LYS A 328 -18.20 -10.41 2.95
C LYS A 328 -17.54 -9.13 2.45
N ILE A 329 -16.21 -9.11 2.50
CA ILE A 329 -15.37 -8.12 1.83
C ILE A 329 -14.56 -8.82 0.75
N LEU A 330 -14.56 -8.26 -0.47
CA LEU A 330 -13.72 -8.68 -1.57
C LEU A 330 -12.65 -7.61 -1.82
N VAL A 331 -11.39 -8.00 -1.85
CA VAL A 331 -10.28 -7.14 -2.27
C VAL A 331 -9.76 -7.68 -3.60
N ILE A 332 -9.85 -6.89 -4.65
CA ILE A 332 -9.56 -7.26 -6.04
C ILE A 332 -8.43 -6.39 -6.57
N SER A 333 -7.46 -7.01 -7.24
CA SER A 333 -6.40 -6.33 -7.97
C SER A 333 -6.11 -7.02 -9.29
N TYR A 334 -5.63 -6.22 -10.25
CA TYR A 334 -5.25 -6.68 -11.57
C TYR A 334 -3.76 -6.43 -11.85
N PRO A 335 -3.08 -7.37 -12.52
CA PRO A 335 -3.59 -8.67 -12.91
C PRO A 335 -3.46 -9.65 -11.74
N GLY A 336 -3.60 -10.94 -12.01
CA GLY A 336 -3.41 -12.01 -11.04
C GLY A 336 -1.98 -12.23 -10.58
N PRO A 337 -1.77 -13.30 -9.77
CA PRO A 337 -0.51 -13.55 -9.10
C PRO A 337 0.63 -13.87 -10.09
N VAL A 338 1.85 -13.47 -9.74
CA VAL A 338 3.04 -13.74 -10.56
C VAL A 338 3.40 -15.24 -10.47
N PRO A 339 3.71 -15.92 -11.60
CA PRO A 339 4.16 -17.33 -11.58
C PRO A 339 5.35 -17.54 -10.62
N PRO A 340 5.42 -18.69 -9.92
CA PRO A 340 4.64 -19.92 -10.15
C PRO A 340 3.28 -19.97 -9.44
N LEU A 341 2.84 -18.89 -8.78
CA LEU A 341 1.54 -18.83 -8.11
C LEU A 341 0.40 -18.74 -9.15
N GLY A 342 -0.71 -19.42 -8.88
CA GLY A 342 -1.89 -19.49 -9.74
C GLY A 342 -3.03 -20.30 -9.09
N LYS A 343 -4.14 -20.51 -9.81
CA LYS A 343 -5.38 -21.11 -9.28
C LYS A 343 -5.16 -22.41 -8.48
N ALA A 344 -4.29 -23.31 -8.97
CA ALA A 344 -4.06 -24.62 -8.38
C ALA A 344 -3.26 -24.60 -7.06
N ASN A 345 -2.54 -23.52 -6.74
CA ASN A 345 -1.66 -23.47 -5.56
C ASN A 345 -1.87 -22.26 -4.64
N ILE A 346 -2.74 -21.32 -5.02
CA ILE A 346 -3.00 -20.08 -4.27
C ILE A 346 -3.60 -20.30 -2.88
N ASN A 347 -4.34 -21.40 -2.69
CA ASN A 347 -4.94 -21.76 -1.41
C ASN A 347 -4.09 -22.74 -0.58
N LYS A 348 -2.87 -23.09 -1.02
CA LYS A 348 -2.01 -24.00 -0.25
C LYS A 348 -1.60 -23.37 1.10
N PRO A 349 -1.39 -24.18 2.16
CA PRO A 349 -1.00 -23.69 3.47
C PRO A 349 0.34 -22.94 3.45
N ILE A 350 1.29 -23.43 2.64
CA ILE A 350 2.61 -22.85 2.44
C ILE A 350 2.68 -22.38 0.99
N ILE A 351 2.92 -21.08 0.81
CA ILE A 351 3.13 -20.46 -0.50
C ILE A 351 4.61 -20.09 -0.57
N SER A 352 5.38 -20.84 -1.37
CA SER A 352 6.81 -20.59 -1.51
C SER A 352 7.07 -19.48 -2.53
N THR A 353 7.80 -18.45 -2.10
CA THR A 353 8.44 -17.36 -2.87
C THR A 353 7.52 -16.61 -3.86
N PRO A 354 6.58 -15.77 -3.37
CA PRO A 354 5.95 -14.78 -4.24
C PRO A 354 7.00 -13.77 -4.73
N ARG A 355 7.06 -13.56 -6.05
CA ARG A 355 7.78 -12.41 -6.61
C ARG A 355 6.90 -11.17 -6.48
N TYR A 356 7.49 -10.07 -6.03
CA TYR A 356 6.82 -8.78 -5.92
C TYR A 356 6.83 -8.07 -7.28
N ARG A 357 5.68 -7.49 -7.66
CA ARG A 357 5.57 -6.74 -8.94
C ARG A 357 6.17 -5.35 -8.80
N ASN A 358 5.80 -4.61 -7.75
CA ASN A 358 6.24 -3.23 -7.51
C ASN A 358 7.19 -3.15 -6.31
N ARG A 359 8.37 -3.72 -6.48
CA ARG A 359 9.41 -3.90 -5.47
C ARG A 359 9.86 -2.63 -4.74
N ARG A 360 10.20 -1.57 -5.49
CA ARG A 360 10.60 -0.27 -4.92
C ARG A 360 9.44 0.35 -4.16
N LEU A 361 8.22 0.27 -4.68
CA LEU A 361 7.02 0.71 -3.94
C LEU A 361 6.91 -0.06 -2.61
N GLY A 362 7.15 -1.37 -2.64
CA GLY A 362 7.22 -2.21 -1.44
C GLY A 362 8.22 -1.75 -0.40
N ASP A 363 9.45 -1.44 -0.82
CA ASP A 363 10.50 -0.93 0.07
C ASP A 363 10.02 0.33 0.81
N PHE A 364 9.47 1.31 0.07
CA PHE A 364 8.92 2.52 0.68
C PHE A 364 7.74 2.23 1.63
N LEU A 365 6.83 1.33 1.27
CA LEU A 365 5.70 0.97 2.16
C LEU A 365 6.16 0.24 3.43
N LYS A 366 7.24 -0.56 3.35
CA LYS A 366 7.88 -1.19 4.52
C LYS A 366 8.53 -0.16 5.43
N GLU A 367 9.26 0.79 4.85
CA GLU A 367 9.89 1.89 5.59
C GLU A 367 8.84 2.76 6.32
N LEU A 368 7.66 2.91 5.75
CA LEU A 368 6.50 3.58 6.37
C LEU A 368 5.72 2.70 7.37
N GLU A 369 6.18 1.48 7.64
CA GLU A 369 5.52 0.49 8.52
C GLU A 369 4.08 0.14 8.08
N LEU A 370 3.75 0.31 6.79
CA LEU A 370 2.46 -0.05 6.20
C LEU A 370 2.36 -1.53 5.80
N THR A 371 3.51 -2.22 5.70
CA THR A 371 3.58 -3.66 5.52
C THR A 371 4.89 -4.21 6.05
N GLU A 372 4.91 -5.48 6.47
CA GLU A 372 6.16 -6.18 6.77
C GLU A 372 6.81 -6.76 5.50
N GLY A 373 6.02 -7.04 4.46
CA GLY A 373 6.42 -7.59 3.16
C GLY A 373 7.46 -8.71 3.12
N ARG A 374 7.53 -9.58 4.14
CA ARG A 374 8.43 -10.76 4.24
C ARG A 374 7.81 -12.06 3.72
N CYS A 375 7.03 -12.00 2.64
CA CYS A 375 6.20 -13.14 2.17
C CYS A 375 5.25 -13.70 3.26
N THR A 376 4.95 -12.92 4.32
CA THR A 376 4.12 -13.34 5.47
C THR A 376 2.64 -12.99 5.31
N GLY A 377 2.23 -12.35 4.20
CA GLY A 377 0.88 -11.83 4.05
C GLY A 377 -0.21 -12.89 4.17
N PHE A 378 -0.11 -13.98 3.40
CA PHE A 378 -1.06 -15.09 3.49
C PHE A 378 -1.15 -15.71 4.90
N PRO A 379 -0.02 -16.08 5.56
CA PRO A 379 -0.03 -16.52 6.95
C PRO A 379 -0.67 -15.53 7.92
N LYS A 380 -0.40 -14.22 7.78
CA LYS A 380 -0.95 -13.19 8.65
C LYS A 380 -2.46 -13.06 8.53
N ILE A 381 -2.98 -13.01 7.30
CA ILE A 381 -4.43 -12.95 7.04
C ILE A 381 -5.11 -14.17 7.70
N ARG A 382 -4.58 -15.37 7.45
CA ARG A 382 -5.10 -16.62 8.05
C ARG A 382 -5.05 -16.59 9.58
N ARG A 383 -3.94 -16.13 10.17
CA ARG A 383 -3.75 -16.02 11.62
C ARG A 383 -4.71 -15.01 12.24
N ALA A 384 -4.85 -13.83 11.64
CA ALA A 384 -5.75 -12.78 12.13
C ALA A 384 -7.22 -13.25 12.13
N LEU A 385 -7.67 -13.90 11.05
CA LEU A 385 -9.01 -14.48 10.96
C LEU A 385 -9.21 -15.60 11.98
N LYS A 386 -8.25 -16.52 12.12
CA LYS A 386 -8.31 -17.61 13.10
C LYS A 386 -8.41 -17.09 14.54
N ASN A 387 -7.58 -16.10 14.90
CA ASN A 387 -7.59 -15.52 16.25
C ASN A 387 -8.91 -14.78 16.54
N ASN A 388 -9.55 -14.20 15.52
CA ASN A 388 -10.85 -13.54 15.65
C ASN A 388 -12.03 -14.53 15.66
N GLY A 389 -11.81 -15.83 15.38
CA GLY A 389 -12.90 -16.80 15.17
C GLY A 389 -13.66 -16.61 13.85
N SER A 390 -13.09 -15.89 12.89
CA SER A 390 -13.66 -15.70 11.55
C SER A 390 -13.37 -16.90 10.63
N PRO A 391 -14.16 -17.09 9.55
CA PRO A 391 -13.89 -18.11 8.55
C PRO A 391 -12.54 -17.86 7.85
N ALA A 392 -11.92 -18.93 7.36
CA ALA A 392 -10.67 -18.81 6.61
C ALA A 392 -10.87 -17.97 5.32
N PRO A 393 -9.84 -17.23 4.88
CA PRO A 393 -9.94 -16.43 3.66
C PRO A 393 -9.99 -17.34 2.44
N VAL A 394 -10.66 -16.89 1.38
CA VAL A 394 -10.62 -17.56 0.06
C VAL A 394 -9.82 -16.67 -0.88
N PHE A 395 -8.77 -17.24 -1.46
CA PHE A 395 -8.00 -16.58 -2.51
C PHE A 395 -8.39 -17.16 -3.86
N GLU A 396 -8.66 -16.30 -4.82
CA GLU A 396 -9.15 -16.68 -6.15
C GLU A 396 -8.36 -15.98 -7.24
N THR A 397 -8.18 -16.72 -8.33
CA THR A 397 -7.66 -16.27 -9.61
C THR A 397 -8.15 -17.26 -10.67
N ASP A 398 -8.21 -16.83 -11.91
CA ASP A 398 -8.54 -17.64 -13.06
C ASP A 398 -7.31 -18.43 -13.59
N ASN A 399 -7.48 -19.13 -14.70
CA ASN A 399 -6.40 -19.94 -15.28
C ASN A 399 -5.32 -19.06 -15.93
N ASP A 400 -5.72 -17.91 -16.47
CA ASP A 400 -4.83 -16.98 -17.17
C ASP A 400 -4.17 -15.98 -16.22
N ARG A 401 -4.65 -15.90 -14.97
CA ARG A 401 -4.20 -14.98 -13.90
C ARG A 401 -4.44 -13.53 -14.30
N GLU A 402 -5.64 -13.26 -14.79
CA GLU A 402 -6.13 -11.93 -15.11
C GLU A 402 -6.45 -11.13 -13.85
N TYR A 403 -6.82 -11.77 -12.74
CA TYR A 403 -7.08 -11.07 -11.48
C TYR A 403 -6.63 -11.86 -10.26
N PHE A 404 -6.48 -11.15 -9.14
CA PHE A 404 -6.33 -11.76 -7.82
C PHE A 404 -7.41 -11.19 -6.90
N MET A 405 -8.18 -12.08 -6.28
CA MET A 405 -9.26 -11.71 -5.36
C MET A 405 -9.05 -12.37 -4.00
N THR A 406 -9.16 -11.58 -2.94
CA THR A 406 -9.21 -12.05 -1.55
C THR A 406 -10.62 -11.85 -1.01
N THR A 407 -11.27 -12.93 -0.60
CA THR A 407 -12.58 -12.92 0.03
C THR A 407 -12.43 -13.12 1.53
N LEU A 408 -12.88 -12.14 2.31
CA LEU A 408 -12.99 -12.19 3.76
C LEU A 408 -14.47 -12.30 4.12
N LYS A 409 -14.88 -13.38 4.79
CA LYS A 409 -16.26 -13.54 5.26
C LYS A 409 -16.43 -12.92 6.64
N ILE A 410 -17.61 -12.35 6.89
CA ILE A 410 -17.97 -11.81 8.20
C ILE A 410 -17.82 -12.89 9.28
N ASN A 411 -17.43 -12.50 10.49
CA ASN A 411 -17.49 -13.38 11.65
C ASN A 411 -18.93 -13.90 11.86
N PRO A 412 -19.18 -15.22 11.95
CA PRO A 412 -20.53 -15.77 12.11
C PRO A 412 -21.28 -15.20 13.31
N ARG A 413 -20.60 -14.97 14.43
CA ARG A 413 -21.21 -14.37 15.64
C ARG A 413 -21.64 -12.93 15.38
N ALA A 414 -20.83 -12.17 14.64
CA ALA A 414 -21.20 -10.81 14.23
C ALA A 414 -22.36 -10.82 13.23
N GLN A 415 -22.40 -11.79 12.32
CA GLN A 415 -23.47 -11.95 11.33
C GLN A 415 -24.82 -12.26 11.99
N GLU A 416 -24.84 -13.14 12.98
CA GLU A 416 -26.05 -13.44 13.76
C GLU A 416 -26.56 -12.19 14.49
N MET A 417 -25.66 -11.42 15.10
CA MET A 417 -26.05 -10.21 15.83
C MET A 417 -26.42 -9.03 14.92
N ALA A 418 -25.85 -8.93 13.72
CA ALA A 418 -26.26 -7.94 12.72
C ALA A 418 -27.70 -8.17 12.20
N LYS A 419 -28.27 -9.37 12.35
CA LYS A 419 -29.70 -9.61 12.07
C LYS A 419 -30.62 -9.03 13.14
N ILE A 420 -30.09 -8.85 14.35
CA ILE A 420 -30.81 -8.32 15.51
C ILE A 420 -30.67 -6.79 15.60
N ILE A 421 -29.57 -6.25 15.06
CA ILE A 421 -29.16 -4.85 15.17
C ILE A 421 -28.94 -4.29 13.77
N THR A 422 -29.66 -3.23 13.36
CA THR A 422 -29.32 -2.51 12.12
C THR A 422 -28.00 -1.76 12.35
N PRO A 423 -26.86 -2.14 11.72
CA PRO A 423 -25.59 -1.50 12.03
C PRO A 423 -25.57 -0.09 11.46
N MET A 424 -25.60 0.93 12.33
CA MET A 424 -25.30 2.31 11.94
C MET A 424 -23.79 2.57 12.12
N GLY A 425 -22.99 2.28 11.07
CA GLY A 425 -21.61 2.75 10.90
C GLY A 425 -20.52 2.03 11.71
N GLY A 426 -19.33 1.87 11.11
CA GLY A 426 -18.13 1.32 11.74
C GLY A 426 -17.50 2.20 12.82
N GLY A 427 -16.43 1.70 13.43
CA GLY A 427 -15.72 2.35 14.54
C GLY A 427 -16.45 2.26 15.89
N LYS A 428 -17.60 1.57 15.95
CA LYS A 428 -18.41 1.42 17.16
C LYS A 428 -18.08 0.13 17.91
N VAL A 429 -18.24 0.22 19.24
CA VAL A 429 -18.22 -0.93 20.15
C VAL A 429 -19.68 -1.27 20.48
N ILE A 430 -20.07 -2.52 20.25
CA ILE A 430 -21.38 -3.05 20.62
C ILE A 430 -21.19 -3.93 21.86
N GLU A 431 -21.73 -3.49 23.00
CA GLU A 431 -21.76 -4.30 24.22
C GLU A 431 -23.00 -5.20 24.25
N ILE A 432 -22.78 -6.46 24.60
CA ILE A 432 -23.80 -7.51 24.67
C ILE A 432 -23.73 -8.16 26.05
N ASP A 433 -24.89 -8.34 26.68
CA ASP A 433 -25.03 -9.09 27.94
C ASP A 433 -24.99 -10.60 27.72
N SER A 434 -25.03 -11.35 28.82
CA SER A 434 -25.05 -12.81 28.81
C SER A 434 -26.30 -13.41 28.17
N GLU A 435 -27.36 -12.62 27.96
CA GLU A 435 -28.61 -13.01 27.32
C GLU A 435 -28.68 -12.59 25.83
N ASN A 436 -27.54 -12.21 25.22
CA ASN A 436 -27.42 -11.73 23.85
C ASN A 436 -28.22 -10.46 23.53
N ARG A 437 -28.47 -9.59 24.52
CA ARG A 437 -29.10 -8.28 24.32
C ARG A 437 -28.07 -7.17 24.28
N VAL A 438 -28.32 -6.15 23.46
CA VAL A 438 -27.46 -4.96 23.36
C VAL A 438 -27.68 -4.06 24.56
N VAL A 439 -26.59 -3.71 25.26
CA VAL A 439 -26.68 -3.02 26.55
C VAL A 439 -26.33 -1.53 26.45
N GLU A 440 -25.47 -1.12 25.51
CA GLU A 440 -25.21 0.30 25.17
C GLU A 440 -24.27 0.40 23.95
N THR A 441 -24.39 1.46 23.13
CA THR A 441 -23.37 1.80 22.11
C THR A 441 -22.51 2.94 22.63
N GLY A 442 -21.29 2.64 23.05
CA GLY A 442 -20.32 3.67 23.43
C GLY A 442 -19.85 4.45 22.19
N GLU A 443 -20.20 5.74 22.07
CA GLU A 443 -19.61 6.62 21.06
C GLU A 443 -18.13 6.88 21.40
N LYS A 444 -17.20 6.38 20.56
CA LYS A 444 -15.86 6.97 20.49
C LYS A 444 -15.79 7.94 19.31
N THR A 445 -15.99 9.21 19.63
CA THR A 445 -15.65 10.40 18.82
C THR A 445 -16.39 10.57 17.49
N ARG A 446 -17.36 11.49 17.50
CA ARG A 446 -17.99 12.09 16.32
C ARG A 446 -16.95 12.84 15.49
N VAL A 447 -16.41 12.21 14.44
CA VAL A 447 -15.79 12.95 13.33
C VAL A 447 -16.92 13.34 12.39
N GLU A 448 -17.36 14.60 12.46
CA GLU A 448 -18.25 15.17 11.45
C GLU A 448 -17.51 15.26 10.11
N THR A 449 -17.48 14.17 9.36
CA THR A 449 -17.09 14.22 7.96
C THR A 449 -18.34 14.61 7.18
N ARG A 450 -18.47 15.87 6.79
CA ARG A 450 -19.44 16.28 5.77
C ARG A 450 -19.07 15.57 4.47
N VAL A 451 -19.65 14.40 4.23
CA VAL A 451 -19.65 13.75 2.93
C VAL A 451 -20.74 14.43 2.11
N GLU A 452 -20.35 15.22 1.12
CA GLU A 452 -21.26 15.74 0.10
C GLU A 452 -21.77 14.56 -0.75
N THR A 453 -22.85 13.92 -0.30
CA THR A 453 -23.59 12.94 -1.09
C THR A 453 -24.32 13.71 -2.20
N ARG A 454 -23.79 13.65 -3.43
CA ARG A 454 -24.48 14.14 -4.63
C ARG A 454 -25.59 13.15 -5.06
N VAL A 455 -26.64 13.06 -4.25
CA VAL A 455 -28.00 12.85 -4.75
C VAL A 455 -28.83 13.93 -4.08
N LYS A 456 -29.28 14.94 -4.82
CA LYS A 456 -29.93 16.10 -4.21
C LYS A 456 -31.20 15.61 -3.54
N THR A 457 -31.26 15.69 -2.21
CA THR A 457 -32.41 15.30 -1.37
C THR A 457 -33.75 15.83 -1.89
N GLY A 458 -33.74 16.97 -2.59
CA GLY A 458 -34.92 17.52 -3.26
C GLY A 458 -35.46 16.69 -4.45
N GLU A 459 -34.61 15.96 -5.18
CA GLU A 459 -35.03 15.12 -6.33
C GLU A 459 -35.80 13.89 -5.84
N LYS A 460 -35.38 13.26 -4.74
CA LYS A 460 -36.12 12.16 -4.09
C LYS A 460 -37.51 12.60 -3.62
N ILE A 461 -37.62 13.81 -3.04
CA ILE A 461 -38.91 14.35 -2.60
C ILE A 461 -39.84 14.60 -3.80
N LEU A 462 -39.32 15.12 -4.91
CA LEU A 462 -40.10 15.33 -6.13
C LEU A 462 -40.59 14.02 -6.76
N GLN A 463 -39.78 12.95 -6.74
CA GLN A 463 -40.18 11.65 -7.26
C GLN A 463 -41.33 11.04 -6.44
N ILE A 464 -41.23 11.06 -5.10
CA ILE A 464 -42.30 10.57 -4.21
C ILE A 464 -43.60 11.35 -4.43
N MET A 465 -43.51 12.67 -4.64
CA MET A 465 -44.68 13.51 -4.92
C MET A 465 -45.28 13.29 -6.31
N LYS A 466 -44.48 12.85 -7.28
CA LYS A 466 -44.96 12.47 -8.61
C LYS A 466 -45.77 11.18 -8.56
N GLU A 467 -45.35 10.23 -7.73
CA GLU A 467 -46.01 8.93 -7.55
C GLU A 467 -47.23 9.03 -6.61
N ASN A 468 -47.18 9.90 -5.60
CA ASN A 468 -48.31 10.17 -4.70
C ASN A 468 -48.46 11.67 -4.40
N PRO A 469 -49.27 12.40 -5.19
CA PRO A 469 -49.53 13.84 -4.99
C PRO A 469 -50.16 14.20 -3.63
N ALA A 470 -50.85 13.26 -2.97
CA ALA A 470 -51.51 13.49 -1.68
C ALA A 470 -50.60 13.22 -0.47
N VAL A 471 -49.34 12.79 -0.70
CA VAL A 471 -48.41 12.39 0.36
C VAL A 471 -48.21 13.48 1.42
N THR A 472 -48.21 13.06 2.68
CA THR A 472 -48.05 13.95 3.84
C THR A 472 -46.57 14.11 4.22
N ILE A 473 -46.23 15.20 4.92
CA ILE A 473 -44.85 15.46 5.37
C ILE A 473 -44.29 14.32 6.25
N PRO A 474 -45.05 13.73 7.21
CA PRO A 474 -44.59 12.58 7.98
C PRO A 474 -44.32 11.33 7.13
N GLU A 475 -45.10 11.11 6.07
CA GLU A 475 -44.88 9.98 5.14
C GLU A 475 -43.62 10.20 4.30
N ILE A 476 -43.41 11.42 3.78
CA ILE A 476 -42.16 11.77 3.07
C ILE A 476 -40.96 11.56 4.00
N ALA A 477 -41.05 11.98 5.26
CA ALA A 477 -40.00 11.75 6.26
C ALA A 477 -39.69 10.25 6.42
N LYS A 478 -40.72 9.41 6.48
CA LYS A 478 -40.59 7.95 6.54
C LYS A 478 -39.96 7.34 5.27
N PHE A 479 -40.37 7.78 4.09
CA PHE A 479 -39.86 7.27 2.81
C PHE A 479 -38.45 7.77 2.47
N THR A 480 -38.08 8.96 2.94
CA THR A 480 -36.76 9.57 2.65
C THR A 480 -35.74 9.39 3.78
N GLY A 481 -36.16 8.89 4.94
CA GLY A 481 -35.33 8.80 6.15
C GLY A 481 -34.98 10.17 6.78
N LEU A 482 -35.60 11.26 6.31
CA LEU A 482 -35.37 12.61 6.83
C LEU A 482 -36.19 12.86 8.10
N THR A 483 -35.71 13.77 8.96
CA THR A 483 -36.56 14.33 10.01
C THR A 483 -37.68 15.17 9.39
N VAL A 484 -38.83 15.28 10.06
CA VAL A 484 -39.95 16.12 9.62
C VAL A 484 -39.50 17.56 9.30
N LYS A 485 -38.64 18.14 10.16
CA LYS A 485 -38.03 19.46 9.92
C LYS A 485 -37.12 19.50 8.69
N GLY A 486 -36.39 18.42 8.41
CA GLY A 486 -35.56 18.29 7.22
C GLY A 486 -36.38 18.24 5.93
N VAL A 487 -37.54 17.58 5.95
CA VAL A 487 -38.50 17.59 4.84
C VAL A 487 -39.06 18.99 4.63
N GLU A 488 -39.51 19.67 5.69
CA GLU A 488 -40.03 21.04 5.62
C GLU A 488 -39.02 22.03 5.01
N TRP A 489 -37.75 21.91 5.42
CA TRP A 489 -36.67 22.75 4.90
C TRP A 489 -36.47 22.55 3.38
N ASN A 490 -36.44 21.29 2.93
CA ASN A 490 -36.33 20.97 1.50
C ASN A 490 -37.55 21.41 0.70
N LEU A 491 -38.77 21.24 1.24
CA LEU A 491 -40.00 21.71 0.60
C LEU A 491 -40.03 23.24 0.45
N LYS A 492 -39.54 23.97 1.46
CA LYS A 492 -39.40 25.43 1.38
C LYS A 492 -38.43 25.85 0.28
N ALA A 493 -37.32 25.12 0.13
CA ALA A 493 -36.34 25.36 -0.93
C ALA A 493 -36.89 25.04 -2.34
N LEU A 494 -37.67 23.96 -2.49
CA LEU A 494 -38.30 23.59 -3.76
C LEU A 494 -39.41 24.56 -4.17
N LYS A 495 -40.23 25.03 -3.22
CA LYS A 495 -41.21 26.10 -3.43
C LYS A 495 -40.55 27.41 -3.86
N LYS A 496 -39.44 27.78 -3.22
CA LYS A 496 -38.67 28.99 -3.57
C LYS A 496 -38.08 28.92 -4.99
N LYS A 497 -37.83 27.71 -5.50
CA LYS A 497 -37.35 27.46 -6.86
C LYS A 497 -38.49 27.26 -7.88
N GLU A 498 -39.74 27.47 -7.46
CA GLU A 498 -40.95 27.30 -8.27
C GLU A 498 -41.14 25.90 -8.88
N LEU A 499 -40.48 24.88 -8.34
CA LEU A 499 -40.57 23.51 -8.84
C LEU A 499 -41.76 22.73 -8.26
N LEU A 500 -42.42 23.29 -7.24
CA LEU A 500 -43.47 22.60 -6.48
C LEU A 500 -44.49 23.59 -5.90
N ARG A 501 -45.80 23.32 -6.09
CA ARG A 501 -46.91 24.09 -5.52
C ARG A 501 -47.86 23.18 -4.72
N ARG A 502 -48.51 23.74 -3.70
CA ARG A 502 -49.62 23.08 -2.99
C ARG A 502 -50.93 23.62 -3.55
N VAL A 503 -51.82 22.72 -3.98
CA VAL A 503 -53.16 23.07 -4.48
C VAL A 503 -54.22 22.57 -3.50
N GLY A 504 -55.11 23.45 -3.05
CA GLY A 504 -56.15 23.15 -2.07
C GLY A 504 -55.79 23.49 -0.62
N SER A 505 -56.65 23.08 0.33
CA SER A 505 -56.53 23.42 1.75
C SER A 505 -55.34 22.74 2.44
N THR A 506 -54.90 23.28 3.58
CA THR A 506 -53.78 22.73 4.35
C THR A 506 -54.00 21.28 4.81
N LYS A 507 -55.25 20.87 5.03
CA LYS A 507 -55.61 19.51 5.48
C LYS A 507 -56.14 18.58 4.38
N GLY A 508 -56.47 19.09 3.18
CA GLY A 508 -57.08 18.29 2.10
C GLY A 508 -56.56 18.55 0.69
N GLY A 509 -55.52 19.38 0.52
CA GLY A 509 -54.90 19.64 -0.77
C GLY A 509 -54.00 18.51 -1.28
N HIS A 510 -53.42 18.68 -2.46
CA HIS A 510 -52.38 17.83 -3.03
C HIS A 510 -51.20 18.68 -3.56
N TRP A 511 -50.07 18.03 -3.78
CA TRP A 511 -48.84 18.64 -4.29
C TRP A 511 -48.78 18.52 -5.81
N GLU A 512 -48.42 19.60 -6.49
CA GLU A 512 -48.31 19.67 -7.94
C GLU A 512 -46.88 20.11 -8.32
N ILE A 513 -46.24 19.34 -9.21
CA ILE A 513 -44.90 19.64 -9.72
C ILE A 513 -45.05 20.53 -10.95
N VAL A 514 -44.37 21.67 -10.96
CA VAL A 514 -44.42 22.60 -12.08
C VAL A 514 -43.38 22.19 -13.12
N PRO A 515 -43.78 21.89 -14.37
CA PRO A 515 -42.82 21.51 -15.42
C PRO A 515 -41.91 22.69 -15.78
N LYS A 516 -40.60 22.45 -15.88
CA LYS A 516 -39.65 23.45 -16.40
C LYS A 516 -39.96 23.74 -17.86
N SER A 517 -40.19 25.00 -18.21
CA SER A 517 -40.08 25.46 -19.60
C SER A 517 -38.62 25.36 -20.03
N THR A 518 -38.31 24.49 -20.99
CA THR A 518 -36.99 24.42 -21.63
C THR A 518 -36.81 25.67 -22.48
N PRO A 519 -35.68 26.42 -22.40
CA PRO A 519 -35.38 27.47 -23.36
C PRO A 519 -35.15 26.83 -24.73
N GLU A 520 -35.85 27.31 -25.76
CA GLU A 520 -35.60 26.96 -27.16
C GLU A 520 -34.14 27.25 -27.52
N GLN A 521 -33.47 26.29 -28.16
CA GLN A 521 -32.14 26.48 -28.74
C GLN A 521 -32.30 27.24 -30.07
N PRO A 522 -31.53 28.32 -30.32
CA PRO A 522 -31.57 29.01 -31.60
C PRO A 522 -30.96 28.13 -32.71
N VAL A 523 -31.63 28.16 -33.87
CA VAL A 523 -31.36 27.38 -35.10
C VAL A 523 -30.00 27.68 -35.70
#